data_AF-A0A376TE08-F1
#
_entry.id   AF-A0A376TE08-F1
#
_cell.length_a   1.000
_cell.length_b   1.000
_cell.length_c   1.000
_cell.angle_alpha   90.00
_cell.angle_beta   90.00
_cell.angle_gamma   90.00
#
_symmetry.space_group_name_H-M   'P 1'
#
loop_
_entity.id
_entity.type
_entity.pdbx_description
1 polymer ?
#
loop_
_entity_poly.entity_id
_entity_poly.type
_entity_poly.pdbx_seq_one_letter_code
_entity_poly.pdbx_strand_id
1 'polypeptide(L)'
;MSILVLQMFPAFLSMTAIYILLSKANLIDTYTGLLLVYVTGSLPFMTWLVKGYFDAIPTSLDEAAKIDGAGHLTIFIQIILPLAKPILVFVGLVSFTGPWMDFILPTLVLRSEDKMTLAIGIF
;
A
#
# COMPACT_ATOMS: atom_id res chain seq x y z
N MET A 1 -4.96 14.85 6.40
CA MET A 1 -5.32 15.37 5.06
C MET A 1 -4.09 15.75 4.24
N SER A 2 -3.05 16.36 4.81
CA SER A 2 -1.86 16.80 4.07
C SER A 2 -1.20 15.70 3.21
N ILE A 3 -1.18 14.45 3.68
CA ILE A 3 -0.61 13.33 2.93
C ILE A 3 -1.43 12.94 1.68
N LEU A 4 -2.75 13.19 1.68
CA LEU A 4 -3.62 12.94 0.53
C LEU A 4 -3.44 14.00 -0.56
N VAL A 5 -3.18 15.25 -0.15
CA VAL A 5 -2.92 16.35 -1.09
C VAL A 5 -1.67 16.06 -1.93
N LEU A 6 -0.65 15.44 -1.34
CA LEU A 6 0.56 15.01 -2.06
C LEU A 6 0.27 13.96 -3.14
N GLN A 7 -0.76 13.12 -2.95
CA GLN A 7 -1.19 12.11 -3.92
C GLN A 7 -2.00 12.67 -5.09
N MET A 8 -2.51 13.90 -4.99
CA MET A 8 -3.21 14.55 -6.10
C MET A 8 -2.26 14.99 -7.23
N PHE A 9 -0.95 14.90 -7.00
CA PHE A 9 0.04 15.12 -8.05
C PHE A 9 -0.05 14.02 -9.12
N PRO A 10 -0.05 14.36 -10.43
CA PRO A 10 -0.20 13.37 -11.48
C PRO A 10 0.92 12.31 -11.48
N ALA A 11 0.55 11.04 -11.29
CA ALA A 11 1.49 9.93 -11.19
C ALA A 11 2.37 9.75 -12.44
N PHE A 12 1.84 10.01 -13.63
CA PHE A 12 2.63 9.95 -14.87
C PHE A 12 3.75 10.99 -14.91
N LEU A 13 3.52 12.18 -14.35
CA LEU A 13 4.55 13.23 -14.32
C LEU A 13 5.66 12.90 -13.31
N SER A 14 5.35 12.14 -12.26
CA SER A 14 6.34 11.70 -11.28
C SER A 14 7.16 10.49 -11.72
N MET A 15 6.78 9.78 -12.80
CA MET A 15 7.50 8.61 -13.30
C MET A 15 8.98 8.89 -13.62
N THR A 16 9.27 10.00 -14.30
CA THR A 16 10.66 10.39 -14.59
C THR A 16 11.47 10.61 -13.31
N ALA A 17 10.88 11.26 -12.30
CA ALA A 17 11.53 11.50 -11.02
C ALA A 17 11.78 10.19 -10.26
N ILE A 18 10.78 9.29 -10.25
CA ILE A 18 10.89 7.97 -9.64
C ILE A 18 12.00 7.16 -10.30
N TYR A 19 12.07 7.16 -11.64
CA TYR A 19 13.14 6.47 -12.36
C TYR A 19 14.52 7.01 -11.98
N ILE A 20 14.70 8.33 -11.91
CA ILE A 20 15.96 8.94 -11.48
C ILE A 20 16.30 8.55 -10.05
N LEU A 21 15.32 8.52 -9.14
CA LEU A 21 15.53 8.10 -7.75
C LEU A 21 15.97 6.64 -7.65
N LEU A 22 15.26 5.73 -8.33
CA LEU A 22 15.63 4.32 -8.37
C LEU A 22 17.01 4.12 -9.01
N SER A 23 17.33 4.87 -10.07
CA SER A 23 18.65 4.80 -10.72
C SER A 23 19.76 5.26 -9.77
N LYS A 24 19.56 6.35 -9.03
CA LYS A 24 20.54 6.82 -8.03
C LYS A 24 20.69 5.86 -6.86
N ALA A 25 19.64 5.11 -6.53
CA ALA A 25 19.63 4.11 -5.47
C ALA A 25 20.11 2.71 -5.94
N ASN A 26 20.48 2.53 -7.22
CA ASN A 26 20.80 1.23 -7.82
C ASN A 26 19.66 0.19 -7.69
N LEU A 27 18.41 0.66 -7.77
CA LEU A 27 17.20 -0.17 -7.68
C LEU A 27 16.49 -0.37 -9.03
N ILE A 28 17.07 0.14 -10.12
CA ILE A 28 16.61 -0.15 -11.48
C ILE A 28 16.87 -1.62 -11.80
N ASP A 29 15.95 -2.23 -12.56
CA ASP A 29 15.97 -3.64 -12.91
C ASP A 29 15.93 -4.57 -11.68
N THR A 30 15.23 -4.15 -10.62
CA THR A 30 15.02 -4.97 -9.42
C THR A 30 13.55 -5.03 -9.02
N TYR A 31 13.10 -6.19 -8.54
CA TYR A 31 11.76 -6.33 -7.95
C TYR A 31 11.60 -5.48 -6.69
N THR A 32 12.67 -5.27 -5.92
CA THR A 32 12.65 -4.42 -4.72
C THR A 32 12.36 -2.96 -5.07
N GLY A 33 13.00 -2.42 -6.11
CA GLY A 33 12.74 -1.07 -6.60
C GLY A 33 11.29 -0.90 -7.04
N LEU A 34 10.77 -1.87 -7.80
CA LEU A 34 9.38 -1.87 -8.24
C LEU A 34 8.39 -1.97 -7.06
N LEU A 35 8.63 -2.88 -6.12
CA LEU A 35 7.81 -3.06 -4.91
C LEU A 35 7.75 -1.78 -4.08
N LEU A 36 8.88 -1.11 -3.85
CA LEU A 36 8.93 0.13 -3.08
C LEU A 36 8.06 1.22 -3.69
N VAL A 37 8.05 1.36 -5.02
CA VAL A 37 7.21 2.35 -5.69
C VAL A 37 5.72 2.02 -5.52
N TYR A 38 5.31 0.77 -5.69
CA TYR A 38 3.91 0.37 -5.48
C TYR A 38 3.44 0.57 -4.04
N VAL A 39 4.27 0.16 -3.06
CA VAL A 39 3.94 0.30 -1.63
C VAL A 39 3.85 1.77 -1.24
N THR A 40 4.86 2.57 -1.56
CA THR A 40 4.89 3.99 -1.17
C THR A 40 3.87 4.82 -1.92
N GLY A 41 3.62 4.51 -3.20
CA GLY A 41 2.65 5.20 -4.03
C GLY A 41 1.20 5.01 -3.57
N SER A 42 0.86 3.84 -3.01
CA SER A 42 -0.49 3.54 -2.51
C SER A 42 -0.69 3.87 -1.02
N LEU A 43 0.41 4.03 -0.27
CA LEU A 43 0.40 4.18 1.19
C LEU A 43 -0.54 5.29 1.71
N PRO A 44 -0.56 6.53 1.15
CA PRO A 44 -1.37 7.60 1.72
C PRO A 44 -2.87 7.31 1.68
N PHE A 45 -3.40 6.93 0.51
CA PHE A 45 -4.81 6.59 0.35
C PHE A 45 -5.18 5.35 1.17
N MET A 46 -4.39 4.29 1.11
CA MET A 46 -4.69 3.04 1.83
C MET A 46 -4.67 3.23 3.34
N THR A 47 -3.73 4.02 3.86
CA THR A 47 -3.68 4.37 5.30
C THR A 47 -4.92 5.15 5.71
N TRP A 48 -5.33 6.13 4.89
CA TRP A 48 -6.50 6.94 5.20
C TRP A 48 -7.80 6.13 5.16
N LEU A 49 -7.90 5.20 4.20
CA LEU A 49 -9.01 4.28 4.06
C LEU A 49 -9.13 3.34 5.28
N VAL A 50 -8.03 2.69 5.67
CA VAL A 50 -8.01 1.80 6.85
C VAL A 50 -8.29 2.59 8.13
N LYS A 51 -7.75 3.80 8.27
CA LYS A 51 -8.02 4.69 9.40
C LYS A 51 -9.51 5.03 9.49
N GLY A 52 -10.14 5.40 8.37
CA GLY A 52 -11.58 5.68 8.35
C GLY A 52 -12.43 4.48 8.76
N TYR A 53 -11.98 3.27 8.43
CA TYR A 53 -12.62 2.03 8.90
C TYR A 53 -12.43 1.81 10.40
N PHE A 54 -11.22 2.05 10.93
CA PHE A 54 -10.95 1.93 12.37
C PHE A 54 -11.76 2.94 13.18
N ASP A 55 -11.93 4.17 12.69
CA ASP A 55 -12.76 5.19 13.34
C ASP A 55 -14.24 4.80 13.46
N ALA A 56 -14.72 3.91 12.58
CA ALA A 56 -16.09 3.43 12.61
C ALA A 56 -16.31 2.30 13.65
N ILE A 57 -15.24 1.72 14.20
CA ILE A 57 -15.32 0.71 15.25
C ILE A 57 -15.71 1.41 16.56
N PRO A 58 -16.78 0.98 17.26
CA PRO A 58 -17.22 1.63 18.49
C PRO A 58 -16.14 1.65 19.57
N THR A 59 -15.86 2.84 20.12
CA THR A 59 -14.86 3.02 21.18
C THR A 59 -15.22 2.30 22.49
N SER A 60 -16.51 2.02 22.69
CA SER A 60 -17.01 1.26 23.84
C SER A 60 -16.41 -0.15 23.96
N LEU A 61 -15.96 -0.75 22.86
CA LEU A 61 -15.28 -2.05 22.87
C LEU A 61 -13.88 -1.97 23.52
N ASP A 62 -13.14 -0.88 23.27
CA ASP A 62 -11.84 -0.62 23.91
C ASP A 62 -12.04 -0.33 25.40
N GLU A 63 -13.04 0.49 25.75
CA GLU A 63 -13.39 0.79 27.15
C GLU A 63 -13.78 -0.47 27.94
N ALA A 64 -14.62 -1.33 27.37
CA ALA A 64 -15.00 -2.59 28.00
C ALA A 64 -13.80 -3.52 28.23
N ALA A 65 -12.94 -3.67 27.21
CA ALA A 65 -11.76 -4.51 27.34
C ALA A 65 -10.73 -3.98 28.36
N LYS A 66 -10.62 -2.65 28.50
CA LYS A 66 -9.80 -2.03 29.55
C LYS A 66 -10.35 -2.30 30.95
N ILE A 67 -11.67 -2.31 31.13
CA ILE A 67 -12.31 -2.69 32.40
C ILE A 67 -11.98 -4.15 32.75
N ASP A 68 -11.92 -5.03 31.74
CA ASP A 68 -11.51 -6.44 31.89
C ASP A 68 -9.98 -6.62 32.09
N GLY A 69 -9.21 -5.52 32.18
CA GLY A 69 -7.78 -5.55 32.44
C GLY A 69 -6.90 -5.82 31.20
N ALA A 70 -7.46 -5.75 29.99
CA ALA A 70 -6.69 -5.95 28.76
C ALA A 70 -5.75 -4.75 28.47
N GLY A 71 -4.51 -5.04 28.10
CA GLY A 71 -3.56 -4.03 27.62
C GLY A 71 -3.83 -3.62 26.16
N HIS A 72 -3.31 -2.46 25.74
CA HIS A 72 -3.53 -1.90 24.39
C HIS A 72 -3.20 -2.87 23.24
N LEU A 73 -2.12 -3.63 23.35
CA LEU A 73 -1.72 -4.60 22.32
C LEU A 73 -2.74 -5.76 22.22
N THR A 74 -3.23 -6.24 23.36
CA THR A 74 -4.27 -7.27 23.43
C THR A 74 -5.56 -6.78 22.79
N ILE A 75 -6.00 -5.57 23.13
CA ILE A 75 -7.20 -4.94 22.55
C ILE A 75 -7.04 -4.80 21.03
N PHE A 76 -5.90 -4.30 20.57
CA PHE A 76 -5.64 -4.16 19.15
C PHE A 76 -5.69 -5.50 18.41
N ILE A 77 -4.96 -6.51 18.88
CA ILE A 77 -4.82 -7.80 18.17
C ILE A 77 -6.09 -8.65 18.27
N GLN A 78 -6.76 -8.66 19.43
CA GLN A 78 -7.87 -9.59 19.69
C GLN A 78 -9.25 -8.99 19.41
N ILE A 79 -9.38 -7.66 19.37
CA ILE A 79 -10.67 -6.97 19.18
C ILE A 79 -10.66 -6.13 17.92
N ILE A 80 -9.77 -5.14 17.82
CA ILE A 80 -9.79 -4.18 16.70
C ILE A 80 -9.40 -4.85 15.38
N LEU A 81 -8.32 -5.63 15.36
CA LEU A 81 -7.79 -6.24 14.15
C LEU A 81 -8.74 -7.28 13.51
N PRO A 82 -9.41 -8.17 14.28
CA PRO A 82 -10.42 -9.07 13.72
C PRO A 82 -11.65 -8.33 13.17
N LEU A 83 -12.10 -7.28 13.84
CA LEU A 83 -13.20 -6.43 13.36
C LEU A 83 -12.82 -5.67 12.08
N ALA A 84 -11.54 -5.30 11.94
CA ALA A 84 -10.98 -4.69 10.75
C ALA A 84 -10.71 -5.67 9.59
N LYS A 85 -10.89 -6.99 9.77
CA LYS A 85 -10.59 -7.98 8.73
C LYS A 85 -11.22 -7.66 7.36
N PRO A 86 -12.47 -7.18 7.24
CA PRO A 86 -13.05 -6.87 5.93
C PRO A 86 -12.27 -5.81 5.15
N ILE A 87 -11.81 -4.73 5.81
CA ILE A 87 -11.04 -3.68 5.12
C ILE A 87 -9.64 -4.16 4.77
N LEU A 88 -9.03 -5.00 5.59
CA LEU A 88 -7.70 -5.58 5.30
C LEU A 88 -7.75 -6.52 4.10
N VAL A 89 -8.81 -7.30 3.95
CA VAL A 89 -9.03 -8.15 2.76
C VAL A 89 -9.18 -7.28 1.51
N PHE A 90 -9.97 -6.21 1.59
CA PHE A 90 -10.13 -5.26 0.48
C PHE A 90 -8.78 -4.64 0.07
N VAL A 91 -8.01 -4.12 1.03
CA VAL A 91 -6.68 -3.55 0.78
C VAL A 91 -5.76 -4.59 0.16
N GLY A 92 -5.71 -5.81 0.69
CA GLY A 92 -4.90 -6.90 0.13
C GLY A 92 -5.25 -7.21 -1.33
N LEU A 93 -6.55 -7.25 -1.66
CA LEU A 93 -7.01 -7.50 -3.02
C LEU A 93 -6.59 -6.36 -3.96
N VAL A 94 -6.83 -5.11 -3.60
CA VAL A 94 -6.50 -3.95 -4.46
C VAL A 94 -4.99 -3.77 -4.60
N SER A 95 -4.23 -3.97 -3.52
CA SER A 95 -2.77 -3.91 -3.53
C SER A 95 -2.14 -5.05 -4.35
N PHE A 96 -2.86 -6.13 -4.59
CA PHE A 96 -2.44 -7.20 -5.50
C PHE A 96 -2.84 -6.92 -6.94
N THR A 97 -4.12 -6.62 -7.19
CA THR A 97 -4.66 -6.49 -8.55
C THR A 97 -4.10 -5.29 -9.30
N GLY A 98 -3.82 -4.18 -8.62
CA GLY A 98 -3.23 -2.98 -9.24
C GLY A 98 -1.88 -3.26 -9.90
N PRO A 99 -0.84 -3.65 -9.14
CA PRO A 99 0.47 -4.03 -9.70
C PRO A 99 0.40 -5.19 -10.68
N TRP A 100 -0.52 -6.13 -10.49
CA TRP A 100 -0.68 -7.29 -11.39
C TRP A 100 -1.07 -6.89 -12.81
N MET A 101 -1.90 -5.85 -12.96
CA MET A 101 -2.36 -5.38 -14.27
C MET A 101 -1.52 -4.23 -14.84
N ASP A 102 -0.54 -3.73 -14.10
CA ASP A 102 0.28 -2.59 -14.52
C ASP A 102 1.40 -3.04 -15.47
N PHE A 103 1.47 -2.39 -16.63
CA PHE A 103 2.53 -2.58 -17.62
C PHE A 103 3.40 -1.33 -17.77
N ILE A 104 2.99 -0.16 -17.26
CA ILE A 104 3.67 1.11 -17.55
C ILE A 104 4.89 1.28 -16.65
N LEU A 105 4.71 1.18 -15.33
CA LEU A 105 5.82 1.33 -14.39
C LEU A 105 6.86 0.20 -14.54
N PRO A 106 6.47 -1.08 -14.67
CA PRO A 106 7.42 -2.16 -14.89
C PRO A 106 8.25 -1.99 -16.17
N THR A 107 7.65 -1.52 -17.27
CA THR A 107 8.38 -1.24 -18.53
C THR A 107 9.43 -0.14 -18.35
N LEU A 108 9.19 0.83 -17.46
CA LEU A 108 10.15 1.89 -17.17
C LEU A 108 11.31 1.43 -16.27
N VAL A 109 11.04 0.51 -15.34
CA VAL A 109 11.97 0.15 -14.26
C VAL A 109 12.73 -1.15 -14.55
N LEU A 110 12.09 -2.15 -15.16
CA LEU A 110 12.66 -3.46 -15.47
C LEU A 110 13.24 -3.45 -16.89
N ARG A 111 14.38 -4.11 -17.07
CA ARG A 111 15.13 -4.13 -18.33
C ARG A 111 15.49 -5.54 -18.79
N SER A 112 15.75 -6.44 -17.84
CA SER A 112 16.13 -7.81 -18.16
C SER A 112 14.87 -8.64 -18.49
N GLU A 113 14.91 -9.39 -19.58
CA GLU A 113 13.76 -10.18 -20.07
C GLU A 113 13.24 -11.18 -19.03
N ASP A 114 14.14 -11.79 -18.27
CA ASP A 114 13.83 -12.74 -17.19
C ASP A 114 13.09 -12.10 -16.01
N LYS A 115 13.10 -10.77 -15.92
CA LYS A 115 12.42 -10.03 -14.85
C LYS A 115 11.08 -9.48 -15.26
N MET A 116 10.72 -9.50 -16.55
CA MET A 116 9.49 -8.88 -17.04
C MET A 116 8.25 -9.46 -16.35
N THR A 117 7.30 -8.59 -16.03
CA THR A 117 6.03 -9.03 -15.45
C THR A 117 5.14 -9.63 -16.53
N LEU A 118 4.16 -10.45 -16.11
CA LEU A 118 3.18 -11.02 -17.04
C LEU A 118 2.49 -9.93 -17.87
N ALA A 119 2.14 -8.80 -17.25
CA ALA A 119 1.53 -7.67 -17.94
C ALA A 119 2.41 -7.14 -19.08
N ILE A 120 3.73 -6.96 -18.87
CA ILE A 120 4.63 -6.56 -19.96
C ILE A 120 4.60 -7.59 -21.11
N GLY A 121 4.62 -8.89 -20.79
CA GLY A 121 4.73 -9.94 -21.81
C GLY A 121 3.47 -10.15 -22.67
N ILE A 122 2.31 -9.63 -22.27
CA ILE A 122 1.04 -9.76 -23.00
C ILE A 122 0.63 -8.47 -23.74
N PHE A 123 1.35 -7.36 -23.55
CA PHE A 123 1.14 -6.09 -24.25
C PHE A 123 2.27 -5.82 -25.24
#